data_AF-A0A931LSH6-F1
#
_entry.id   AF-A0A931LSH6-F1
#
_cell.length_a   1.000
_cell.length_b   1.000
_cell.length_c   1.000
_cell.angle_alpha   90.00
_cell.angle_beta   90.00
_cell.angle_gamma   90.00
#
_symmetry.space_group_name_H-M   'P 1'
#
loop_
_entity.id
_entity.type
_entity.pdbx_description
1 polymer ?
#
loop_
_entity_poly.entity_id
_entity_poly.type
_entity_poly.pdbx_seq_one_letter_code
_entity_poly.pdbx_strand_id
1 'polypeptide(L)'
;MNKKKIEVYERLLSTISTDFDRRVLDDPDFASEMPIGAYVLFQVQYDGLSGPSAKDIRAYFEEFNAWLKDLVERQRDPDQSVYNAILVVHYNPSSPPQAWRHPERFPRDFQFQRAYAEV
;
A
#
# COMPACT_ATOMS: atom_id res chain seq x y z
N MET A 1 17.07 1.25 9.05
CA MET A 1 16.05 2.33 9.09
C MET A 1 15.95 2.90 10.50
N ASN A 2 15.75 4.21 10.69
CA ASN A 2 15.64 4.83 12.03
C ASN A 2 14.21 4.69 12.61
N LYS A 3 14.08 4.59 13.94
CA LYS A 3 12.83 4.42 14.69
C LYS A 3 11.71 5.37 14.27
N LYS A 4 12.00 6.68 14.14
CA LYS A 4 11.01 7.67 13.71
C LYS A 4 10.39 7.38 12.33
N LYS A 5 11.16 6.73 11.44
CA LYS A 5 10.70 6.40 10.09
C LYS A 5 9.82 5.15 10.08
N ILE A 6 10.16 4.16 10.91
CA ILE A 6 9.33 2.99 11.16
C ILE A 6 7.96 3.42 11.69
N GLU A 7 7.92 4.32 12.67
CA GLU A 7 6.66 4.85 13.22
C GLU A 7 5.78 5.53 12.16
N VAL A 8 6.39 6.20 11.18
CA VAL A 8 5.66 6.80 10.05
C VAL A 8 5.09 5.71 9.13
N TYR A 9 5.87 4.68 8.83
CA TYR A 9 5.43 3.57 7.98
C TYR A 9 4.33 2.74 8.65
N GLU A 10 4.41 2.50 9.95
CA GLU A 10 3.36 1.82 10.71
C GLU A 10 2.03 2.60 10.69
N ARG A 11 2.08 3.93 10.83
CA ARG A 11 0.89 4.78 10.70
C ARG A 11 0.30 4.74 9.30
N LEU A 12 1.15 4.78 8.27
CA LEU A 12 0.72 4.65 6.88
C LEU A 12 0.05 3.30 6.66
N LEU A 13 0.68 2.20 7.09
CA LEU A 13 0.12 0.85 7.00
C LEU A 13 -1.23 0.76 7.72
N SER A 14 -1.34 1.25 8.95
CA SER A 14 -2.60 1.26 9.70
C SER A 14 -3.73 2.01 8.97
N THR A 15 -3.39 3.12 8.31
CA THR A 15 -4.35 3.89 7.50
C THR A 15 -4.80 3.07 6.29
N ILE A 16 -3.86 2.48 5.55
CA ILE A 16 -4.14 1.64 4.38
C ILE A 16 -5.00 0.44 4.76
N SER A 17 -4.66 -0.26 5.84
CA SER A 17 -5.42 -1.41 6.34
C SER A 17 -6.87 -1.03 6.68
N THR A 18 -7.06 0.11 7.36
CA THR A 18 -8.41 0.55 7.73
C THR A 18 -9.28 0.82 6.50
N ASP A 19 -8.71 1.45 5.46
CA ASP A 19 -9.46 1.72 4.23
C ASP A 19 -9.68 0.48 3.37
N PHE A 20 -8.73 -0.46 3.40
CA PHE A 20 -8.89 -1.76 2.80
C PHE A 20 -10.04 -2.54 3.44
N ASP A 21 -10.10 -2.60 4.77
CA ASP A 21 -11.17 -3.28 5.50
C ASP A 21 -12.54 -2.70 5.13
N ARG A 22 -12.65 -1.37 5.03
CA ARG A 22 -13.88 -0.70 4.53
C ARG A 22 -14.22 -1.15 3.13
N ARG A 23 -13.26 -1.16 2.21
CA ARG A 23 -13.47 -1.57 0.81
C ARG A 23 -13.95 -3.02 0.70
N VAL A 24 -13.38 -3.93 1.48
CA VAL A 24 -13.80 -5.34 1.54
C VAL A 24 -15.23 -5.48 2.05
N LEU A 25 -15.63 -4.67 3.04
CA LEU A 25 -16.99 -4.69 3.58
C LEU A 25 -18.01 -4.06 2.62
N ASP A 26 -17.63 -3.00 1.92
CA ASP A 26 -18.51 -2.22 1.05
C ASP A 26 -18.69 -2.86 -0.35
N ASP A 27 -17.75 -3.71 -0.78
CA ASP A 27 -17.73 -4.33 -2.11
C ASP A 27 -17.51 -5.85 -2.02
N PRO A 28 -18.60 -6.64 -1.99
CA PRO A 28 -18.52 -8.10 -1.93
C PRO A 28 -17.84 -8.74 -3.14
N ASP A 29 -17.95 -8.11 -4.33
CA ASP A 29 -17.33 -8.62 -5.55
C ASP A 29 -15.81 -8.49 -5.42
N PHE A 30 -15.33 -7.33 -4.96
CA PHE A 30 -13.92 -7.12 -4.61
C PHE A 30 -13.46 -8.14 -3.57
N ALA A 31 -14.19 -8.32 -2.47
CA ALA A 31 -13.82 -9.29 -1.43
C ALA A 31 -13.70 -10.73 -1.96
N SER A 32 -14.56 -11.11 -2.91
CA SER A 32 -14.61 -12.47 -3.46
C SER A 32 -13.36 -12.88 -4.26
N GLU A 33 -12.57 -11.90 -4.73
CA GLU A 33 -11.34 -12.16 -5.49
C GLU A 33 -10.17 -12.63 -4.62
N MET A 34 -10.28 -12.47 -3.30
CA MET A 34 -9.21 -12.77 -2.35
C MET A 34 -9.26 -14.24 -1.90
N PRO A 35 -8.15 -15.00 -2.00
CA PRO A 35 -8.11 -16.36 -1.51
C PRO A 35 -8.30 -16.42 0.02
N ILE A 36 -9.08 -17.40 0.47
CA ILE A 36 -9.31 -17.63 1.90
C ILE A 36 -7.96 -17.93 2.59
N GLY A 37 -7.68 -17.21 3.67
CA GLY A 37 -6.47 -17.39 4.47
C GLY A 37 -5.21 -16.80 3.85
N ALA A 38 -5.31 -16.07 2.74
CA ALA A 38 -4.17 -15.38 2.16
C ALA A 38 -3.64 -14.27 3.07
N TYR A 39 -2.32 -14.12 3.10
CA TYR A 39 -1.68 -12.95 3.68
C TYR A 39 -1.79 -11.79 2.68
N VAL A 40 -2.38 -10.67 3.08
CA VAL A 40 -2.51 -9.49 2.22
C VAL A 40 -1.25 -8.65 2.31
N LEU A 41 -0.48 -8.59 1.22
CA LEU A 41 0.65 -7.68 1.09
C LEU A 41 0.18 -6.39 0.41
N PHE A 42 0.16 -5.30 1.17
CA PHE A 42 -0.10 -3.98 0.61
C PHE A 42 1.10 -3.49 -0.20
N GLN A 43 0.84 -2.95 -1.38
CA GLN A 43 1.83 -2.24 -2.19
C GLN A 43 1.23 -0.90 -2.61
N VAL A 44 1.98 0.19 -2.44
CA VAL A 44 1.53 1.50 -2.91
C VAL A 44 2.11 1.75 -4.30
N GLN A 45 1.22 1.97 -5.26
CA GLN A 45 1.55 2.46 -6.58
C GLN A 45 1.15 3.93 -6.68
N TYR A 46 1.99 4.72 -7.33
CA TYR A 46 1.75 6.14 -7.48
C TYR A 46 1.52 6.50 -8.94
N ASP A 47 0.39 7.14 -9.24
CA ASP A 47 -0.01 7.53 -10.60
C ASP A 47 -0.16 9.05 -10.74
N GLY A 48 0.20 9.57 -11.92
CA GLY A 48 -0.10 10.96 -12.32
C GLY A 48 0.87 12.07 -11.90
N LEU A 49 2.05 11.77 -11.35
CA LEU A 49 3.04 12.80 -11.01
C LEU A 49 4.14 12.97 -12.06
N SER A 50 4.33 14.21 -12.51
CA SER A 50 5.47 14.64 -13.32
C SER A 50 6.20 15.78 -12.61
N GLY A 51 7.54 15.80 -12.66
CA GLY A 51 8.38 16.86 -12.07
C GLY A 51 9.21 16.41 -10.86
N PRO A 52 10.00 17.31 -10.25
CA PRO A 52 11.01 16.96 -9.24
C PRO A 52 10.44 16.27 -7.99
N SER A 53 9.27 16.72 -7.52
CA SER A 53 8.60 16.13 -6.35
C SER A 53 8.06 14.72 -6.59
N ALA A 54 7.83 14.33 -7.85
CA ALA A 54 7.40 12.98 -8.21
C ALA A 54 8.45 11.93 -7.82
N LYS A 55 9.73 12.29 -7.98
CA LYS A 55 10.85 11.41 -7.71
C LYS A 55 10.96 11.09 -6.22
N ASP A 56 10.85 12.10 -5.37
CA ASP A 56 10.95 11.93 -3.91
C ASP A 56 9.79 11.11 -3.36
N ILE A 57 8.57 11.32 -3.88
CA ILE A 57 7.39 10.56 -3.49
C ILE A 57 7.50 9.10 -3.95
N ARG A 58 7.97 8.88 -5.18
CA ARG A 58 8.22 7.52 -5.68
C ARG A 58 9.24 6.80 -4.82
N ALA A 59 10.39 7.42 -4.55
CA ALA A 59 11.43 6.83 -3.71
C ALA A 59 10.91 6.51 -2.30
N TYR A 60 10.06 7.37 -1.74
CA TYR A 60 9.42 7.14 -0.45
C TYR A 60 8.53 5.88 -0.46
N PHE A 61 7.65 5.74 -1.46
CA PHE A 61 6.78 4.56 -1.55
C PHE A 61 7.52 3.28 -1.94
N GLU A 62 8.58 3.37 -2.75
CA GLU A 62 9.47 2.24 -3.03
C GLU A 62 10.13 1.73 -1.75
N GLU A 63 10.64 2.62 -0.90
CA GLU A 63 11.23 2.24 0.39
C GLU A 63 10.19 1.68 1.37
N PHE A 64 8.98 2.25 1.40
CA PHE A 64 7.87 1.71 2.18
C PHE A 64 7.48 0.30 1.71
N ASN A 65 7.33 0.08 0.40
CA ASN A 65 6.98 -1.21 -0.17
C ASN A 65 8.06 -2.28 0.10
N ALA A 66 9.34 -1.89 0.03
CA ALA A 66 10.45 -2.78 0.39
C ALA A 66 10.41 -3.16 1.87
N TRP A 67 10.18 -2.19 2.75
CA TRP A 67 10.02 -2.47 4.18
C TRP A 67 8.83 -3.40 4.47
N LEU A 68 7.69 -3.22 3.77
CA LEU A 68 6.55 -4.13 3.90
C LEU A 68 6.89 -5.55 3.46
N LYS A 69 7.59 -5.72 2.34
CA LYS A 69 8.03 -7.05 1.88
C LYS A 69 8.88 -7.75 2.95
N ASP A 70 9.89 -7.07 3.47
CA ASP A 70 10.74 -7.57 4.56
C ASP A 70 9.93 -7.94 5.81
N LEU A 71 8.91 -7.14 6.14
CA LEU A 71 8.04 -7.39 7.29
C LEU A 71 7.20 -8.66 7.07
N VAL A 72 6.63 -8.80 5.88
CA VAL A 72 5.80 -9.95 5.49
C VAL A 72 6.60 -11.24 5.51
N GLU A 73 7.80 -11.25 4.94
CA GLU A 73 8.69 -12.43 4.95
C GLU A 73 9.02 -12.93 6.35
N ARG A 74 9.02 -12.05 7.35
CA ARG A 74 9.30 -12.41 8.76
C ARG A 74 8.07 -12.87 9.53
N GLN A 75 6.86 -12.55 9.06
CA GLN A 75 5.62 -12.76 9.79
C GLN A 75 4.73 -13.84 9.19
N ARG A 76 4.77 -14.04 7.87
CA ARG A 76 3.92 -15.03 7.19
C ARG A 76 4.40 -16.44 7.48
N ASP A 77 3.48 -17.39 7.49
CA ASP A 77 3.88 -18.80 7.40
C ASP A 77 4.50 -19.07 6.03
N PRO A 78 5.53 -19.95 5.93
CA PRO A 78 6.21 -20.25 4.66
C PRO A 78 5.27 -20.70 3.55
N ASP A 79 4.21 -21.45 3.91
CA ASP A 79 3.22 -22.01 2.98
C ASP A 79 1.97 -21.13 2.79
N GLN A 80 1.88 -20.00 3.51
CA GLN A 80 0.74 -19.10 3.39
C GLN A 80 0.79 -18.35 2.05
N SER A 81 -0.28 -18.46 1.27
CA SER A 81 -0.41 -17.72 0.01
C SER A 81 -0.38 -16.21 0.28
N VAL A 82 0.40 -15.48 -0.52
CA VAL A 82 0.44 -14.02 -0.46
C VAL A 82 -0.46 -13.45 -1.56
N TYR A 83 -1.27 -12.46 -1.21
CA TYR A 83 -2.13 -11.74 -2.14
C TYR A 83 -1.77 -10.25 -2.15
N ASN A 84 -1.43 -9.72 -3.32
CA ASN A 84 -0.97 -8.33 -3.45
C ASN A 84 -2.15 -7.37 -3.64
N ALA A 85 -2.41 -6.55 -2.62
CA ALA A 85 -3.34 -5.44 -2.69
C ALA A 85 -2.59 -4.18 -3.09
N ILE A 86 -2.84 -3.68 -4.30
CA ILE A 86 -2.20 -2.46 -4.80
C ILE A 86 -3.08 -1.27 -4.48
N LEU A 87 -2.59 -0.38 -3.63
CA LEU A 87 -3.19 0.93 -3.44
C LEU A 87 -2.64 1.88 -4.49
N VAL A 88 -3.48 2.29 -5.44
CA VAL A 88 -3.13 3.33 -6.39
C VAL A 88 -3.44 4.68 -5.76
N VAL A 89 -2.41 5.49 -5.57
CA VAL A 89 -2.51 6.86 -5.11
C VAL A 89 -2.49 7.77 -6.32
N HIS A 90 -3.59 8.47 -6.55
CA HIS A 90 -3.72 9.41 -7.65
C HIS A 90 -3.31 10.81 -7.19
N TYR A 91 -2.31 11.40 -7.86
CA TYR A 91 -1.93 12.77 -7.58
C TYR A 91 -3.03 13.75 -8.00
N ASN A 92 -3.42 14.62 -7.07
CA ASN A 92 -4.20 15.79 -7.40
C ASN A 92 -3.26 17.03 -7.45
N PRO A 93 -3.00 17.62 -8.62
CA PRO A 93 -2.15 18.81 -8.76
C PRO A 93 -2.70 20.05 -8.04
N SER A 94 -3.97 20.04 -7.63
CA SER A 94 -4.57 21.08 -6.80
C SER A 94 -4.30 20.91 -5.29
N SER A 95 -3.64 19.81 -4.87
CA SER A 95 -3.26 19.58 -3.48
C SER A 95 -1.83 20.06 -3.20
N PRO A 96 -1.58 20.72 -2.05
CA PRO A 96 -0.30 21.35 -1.77
C PRO A 96 0.85 20.34 -1.69
N PRO A 97 2.10 20.78 -1.95
CA PRO A 97 3.31 19.96 -1.92
C PRO A 97 3.71 19.35 -0.56
N GLN A 98 2.79 19.23 0.39
CA GLN A 98 3.05 18.60 1.69
C GLN A 98 1.96 17.58 2.05
N ALA A 99 0.96 17.39 1.19
CA ALA A 99 -0.14 16.46 1.41
C ALA A 99 0.34 14.99 1.55
N TRP A 100 1.51 14.63 1.04
CA TRP A 100 2.13 13.30 1.24
C TRP A 100 2.61 13.02 2.66
N ARG A 101 2.78 14.05 3.48
CA ARG A 101 2.97 13.86 4.92
C ARG A 101 1.66 13.53 5.64
N HIS A 102 0.54 13.63 4.93
CA HIS A 102 -0.83 13.39 5.37
C HIS A 102 -1.50 12.36 4.44
N PRO A 103 -1.01 11.10 4.43
CA PRO A 103 -1.51 10.06 3.53
C PRO A 103 -3.02 9.81 3.66
N GLU A 104 -3.64 10.18 4.79
CA GLU A 104 -5.08 10.17 5.02
C GLU A 104 -5.87 11.11 4.09
N ARG A 105 -5.21 12.04 3.39
CA ARG A 105 -5.85 13.05 2.52
C ARG A 105 -5.80 12.71 1.03
N PHE A 106 -5.20 11.59 0.66
CA PHE A 106 -5.11 11.24 -0.76
C PHE A 106 -6.40 10.60 -1.29
N PRO A 107 -6.82 10.95 -2.51
CA PRO A 107 -7.68 10.08 -3.28
C PRO A 107 -6.94 8.76 -3.54
N ARG A 108 -7.61 7.66 -3.24
CA ARG A 108 -7.04 6.32 -3.08
C ARG A 108 -7.99 5.33 -3.69
N ASP A 109 -7.48 4.55 -4.63
CA ASP A 109 -8.23 3.46 -5.24
C ASP A 109 -7.45 2.16 -5.05
N PHE A 110 -8.08 1.18 -4.40
CA PHE A 110 -7.50 -0.15 -4.30
C PHE A 110 -7.76 -0.92 -5.58
N GLN A 111 -6.69 -1.43 -6.16
CA GLN A 111 -6.71 -2.37 -7.27
C GLN A 111 -6.07 -3.66 -6.81
N PHE A 112 -6.67 -4.78 -7.20
CA PHE A 112 -6.00 -6.06 -7.06
C PHE A 112 -5.14 -6.35 -8.28
N GLN A 113 -3.89 -6.73 -8.03
CA GLN A 113 -3.12 -7.47 -9.01
C GLN A 113 -2.85 -8.85 -8.44
N ARG A 114 -3.31 -9.87 -9.15
CA ARG A 114 -2.88 -11.25 -8.92
C ARG A 114 -1.38 -11.32 -9.19
N ALA A 115 -0.57 -11.22 -8.13
CA ALA A 115 0.78 -11.71 -8.17
C ALA A 115 0.73 -13.17 -7.73
N TYR A 116 1.01 -14.07 -8.66
CA TYR A 116 1.44 -15.40 -8.28
C TYR A 116 2.78 -15.23 -7.58
N ALA A 117 2.93 -15.78 -6.37
CA ALA A 117 4.22 -15.84 -5.74
C ALA A 117 5.18 -16.58 -6.70
N GLU A 118 6.18 -15.87 -7.23
CA GLU A 118 7.39 -16.55 -7.66
C GLU A 118 8.00 -17.11 -6.37
N VAL A 119 7.99 -18.44 -6.28
CA VAL A 119 8.65 -19.20 -5.23
C VAL A 119 10.15 -19.18 -5.47
#